data_AF-M1BML3-F1
#
_entry.id   AF-M1BML3-F1
#
_cell.length_a   1.000
_cell.length_b   1.000
_cell.length_c   1.000
_cell.angle_alpha   90.00
_cell.angle_beta   90.00
_cell.angle_gamma   90.00
#
_symmetry.space_group_name_H-M   'P 1'
#
loop_
_entity.id
_entity.type
_entity.pdbx_description
1 polymer ?
#
loop_
_entity_poly.entity_id
_entity_poly.type
_entity_poly.pdbx_seq_one_letter_code
_entity_poly.pdbx_strand_id
1 'polypeptide(L)'
;MSYHSVHDPKCGVCNKHCKSFESLREHVAGPLSKVKCSSIFAERGCILCLKICSSVDSLNEHEEMCHLATPRPIDTIEMLYSEDEVDISNGISSIRNREAVALDCEMVGGGSDCSLDLCARVCLVDEDEKLIFHTFVLPQIPVTDYRYEITGITEVNL
;
A
#
# COMPACT_ATOMS: atom_id res chain seq x y z
N MET A 1 -18.45 17.04 14.87
CA MET A 1 -17.03 16.67 15.07
C MET A 1 -16.65 15.72 13.95
N SER A 2 -15.52 15.96 13.28
CA SER A 2 -15.01 15.03 12.26
C SER A 2 -14.34 13.86 12.97
N TYR A 3 -14.82 12.64 12.74
CA TYR A 3 -14.17 11.44 13.24
C TYR A 3 -13.05 11.07 12.28
N HIS A 4 -11.82 11.06 12.77
CA HIS A 4 -10.65 10.68 12.00
C HIS A 4 -10.13 9.32 12.46
N SER A 5 -9.75 8.46 11.51
CA SER A 5 -8.99 7.25 11.82
C SER A 5 -7.57 7.63 12.22
N VAL A 6 -6.93 6.79 13.03
CA VAL A 6 -5.49 6.93 13.30
C VAL A 6 -4.66 6.70 12.03
N HIS A 7 -5.21 5.94 11.08
CA HIS A 7 -4.61 5.67 9.77
C HIS A 7 -4.97 6.73 8.71
N ASP A 8 -5.75 7.76 9.05
CA ASP A 8 -6.00 8.86 8.11
C ASP A 8 -4.68 9.61 7.85
N PRO A 9 -4.28 9.82 6.59
CA PRO A 9 -3.03 10.47 6.26
C PRO A 9 -3.03 11.92 6.75
N LYS A 10 -1.90 12.37 7.30
CA LYS A 10 -1.72 13.72 7.84
C LYS A 10 -0.55 14.41 7.19
N CYS A 11 -0.68 15.72 6.98
CA CYS A 11 0.45 16.53 6.58
C CYS A 11 1.47 16.66 7.72
N GLY A 12 2.70 16.19 7.50
CA GLY A 12 3.80 16.31 8.47
C GLY A 12 4.22 17.75 8.79
N VAL A 13 3.75 18.75 8.04
CA VAL A 13 4.05 20.17 8.27
C VAL A 13 2.97 20.87 9.11
N CYS A 14 1.70 20.70 8.73
CA CYS A 14 0.60 21.45 9.34
C CYS A 14 -0.38 20.59 10.15
N ASN A 15 -0.14 19.28 10.23
CA ASN A 15 -0.99 18.29 10.90
C ASN A 15 -2.44 18.22 10.40
N LYS A 16 -2.72 18.80 9.23
CA LYS A 16 -4.03 18.67 8.59
C LYS A 16 -4.25 17.21 8.21
N HIS A 17 -5.36 16.64 8.68
CA HIS A 17 -5.87 15.36 8.20
C HIS A 17 -6.37 15.47 6.76
N CYS A 18 -6.03 14.47 5.96
CA CYS A 18 -6.47 14.30 4.59
C CYS A 18 -7.31 13.04 4.50
N LYS A 19 -8.31 13.04 3.61
CA LYS A 19 -9.22 11.90 3.41
C LYS A 19 -8.57 10.69 2.72
N SER A 20 -7.43 10.90 2.06
CA SER A 20 -6.68 9.89 1.31
C SER A 20 -5.25 10.35 1.10
N PHE A 21 -4.34 9.43 0.81
CA PHE A 21 -2.94 9.75 0.46
C PHE A 21 -2.86 10.63 -0.78
N GLU A 22 -3.79 10.46 -1.72
CA GLU A 22 -3.90 11.34 -2.89
C GLU A 22 -4.26 12.77 -2.50
N SER A 23 -5.19 12.95 -1.55
CA SER A 23 -5.51 14.27 -1.04
C SER A 23 -4.35 14.89 -0.25
N LEU A 24 -3.48 14.06 0.33
CA LEU A 24 -2.25 14.52 0.95
C LEU A 24 -1.20 14.94 -0.09
N ARG A 25 -1.02 14.17 -1.17
CA ARG A 25 -0.18 14.55 -2.33
C ARG A 25 -0.60 15.89 -2.89
N GLU A 26 -1.89 16.05 -3.19
CA GLU A 26 -2.44 17.33 -3.66
C GLU A 26 -2.22 18.47 -2.65
N HIS A 27 -2.26 18.18 -1.35
CA HIS A 27 -2.04 19.19 -0.32
C HIS A 27 -0.58 19.68 -0.23
N VAL A 28 0.40 18.81 -0.47
CA VAL A 28 1.84 19.13 -0.31
C VAL A 28 2.54 19.43 -1.65
N ALA A 29 2.06 18.89 -2.76
CA ALA A 29 2.68 19.04 -4.07
C ALA A 29 1.70 19.50 -5.16
N GLY A 30 0.39 19.55 -4.87
CA GLY A 30 -0.63 19.95 -5.84
C GLY A 30 -0.71 21.46 -6.08
N PRO A 31 -1.47 21.89 -7.11
CA PRO A 31 -1.59 23.28 -7.53
C PRO A 31 -2.25 24.20 -6.48
N LEU A 32 -3.01 23.62 -5.54
CA LEU A 32 -3.68 24.34 -4.46
C LEU A 32 -2.97 24.17 -3.10
N SER A 33 -1.73 23.67 -3.12
CA SER A 33 -0.94 23.48 -1.91
C SER A 33 -0.63 24.81 -1.23
N LYS A 34 -0.64 24.80 0.11
CA LYS A 34 -0.22 25.99 0.87
C LYS A 34 1.29 26.14 0.71
N VAL A 35 1.75 27.35 0.36
CA VAL A 35 3.18 27.66 0.09
C VAL A 35 4.11 27.07 1.15
N LYS A 36 3.78 27.24 2.44
CA LYS A 36 4.60 26.69 3.54
C LYS A 36 4.70 25.16 3.54
N CYS A 37 3.59 24.45 3.30
CA CYS A 37 3.61 22.98 3.28
C CYS A 37 4.38 22.50 2.05
N SER A 38 4.15 23.12 0.90
CA SER A 38 4.80 22.75 -0.35
C SER A 38 6.30 23.02 -0.35
N SER A 39 6.73 24.18 0.14
CA SER A 39 8.16 24.51 0.22
C SER A 39 8.92 23.55 1.13
N ILE A 40 8.35 23.21 2.30
CA ILE A 40 8.99 22.28 3.24
C ILE A 40 9.00 20.85 2.68
N PHE A 41 7.92 20.43 2.02
CA PHE A 41 7.86 19.11 1.41
C PHE A 41 8.83 19.00 0.22
N ALA A 42 8.96 20.05 -0.60
CA ALA A 42 9.93 20.06 -1.70
C ALA A 42 11.39 19.95 -1.21
N GLU A 43 11.68 20.45 -0.01
CA GLU A 43 13.03 20.42 0.56
C GLU A 43 13.34 19.11 1.32
N ARG A 44 12.36 18.54 2.02
CA ARG A 44 12.58 17.44 2.99
C ARG A 44 11.56 16.30 2.91
N GLY A 45 10.67 16.32 1.93
CA GLY A 45 9.59 15.34 1.77
C GLY A 45 9.98 14.21 0.84
N CYS A 46 9.70 12.97 1.26
CA CYS A 46 9.80 11.80 0.38
C CYS A 46 8.56 11.70 -0.52
N ILE A 47 8.74 11.58 -1.83
CA ILE A 47 7.62 11.48 -2.78
C ILE A 47 6.86 10.15 -2.70
N LEU A 48 7.50 9.10 -2.18
CA LEU A 48 6.92 7.75 -2.10
C LEU A 48 6.02 7.62 -0.86
N CYS A 49 6.60 7.75 0.33
CA CYS A 49 5.85 7.57 1.59
C CYS A 49 5.24 8.87 2.14
N LEU A 50 5.51 10.02 1.53
CA LEU A 50 5.04 11.36 1.94
C LEU A 50 5.53 11.84 3.32
N LYS A 51 6.54 11.16 3.89
CA LYS A 51 7.17 11.55 5.16
C LYS A 51 7.97 12.85 4.99
N ILE A 52 7.88 13.73 5.99
CA ILE A 52 8.78 14.89 6.12
C ILE A 52 9.95 14.49 7.01
N CYS A 53 11.16 14.52 6.46
CA CYS A 53 12.40 14.23 7.17
C CYS A 53 12.86 15.45 7.99
N SER A 54 13.69 15.22 9.01
CA SER A 54 14.18 16.30 9.89
C SER A 54 15.11 17.26 9.15
N SER A 55 15.93 16.74 8.25
CA SER A 55 16.91 17.47 7.44
C SER A 55 16.97 16.88 6.02
N VAL A 56 17.68 17.56 5.13
CA VAL A 56 17.97 17.07 3.77
C VAL A 56 18.83 15.81 3.82
N ASP A 57 19.83 15.75 4.71
CA ASP A 57 20.66 14.55 4.87
C ASP A 57 19.82 13.32 5.29
N SER A 58 18.87 13.51 6.20
CA SER A 58 17.94 12.45 6.61
C SER A 58 16.98 12.05 5.48
N LEU A 59 16.65 12.95 4.56
CA LEU A 59 15.88 12.60 3.37
C LEU A 59 16.73 11.72 2.44
N ASN A 60 17.98 12.11 2.17
CA ASN A 60 18.88 11.33 1.34
C ASN A 60 19.08 9.91 1.91
N GLU A 61 19.36 9.79 3.21
CA GLU A 61 19.48 8.48 3.89
C GLU A 61 18.17 7.67 3.82
N HIS A 62 17.02 8.33 3.92
CA HIS A 62 15.73 7.69 3.82
C HIS A 62 15.44 7.18 2.40
N GLU A 63 15.80 7.94 1.36
CA GLU A 63 15.59 7.56 -0.05
C GLU A 63 16.39 6.32 -0.45
N GLU A 64 17.53 6.04 0.20
CA GLU A 64 18.27 4.78 0.01
C GLU A 64 17.44 3.55 0.44
N MET A 65 16.57 3.69 1.44
CA MET A 65 15.75 2.60 1.98
C MET A 65 14.29 2.65 1.49
N CYS A 66 13.76 3.82 1.18
CA CYS A 66 12.38 4.01 0.76
C CYS A 66 12.30 3.90 -0.75
N HIS A 67 12.21 2.67 -1.23
CA HIS A 67 12.04 2.36 -2.65
C HIS A 67 10.94 1.32 -2.82
N LEU A 68 10.21 1.41 -3.93
CA LEU A 68 9.25 0.37 -4.32
C LEU A 68 10.04 -0.86 -4.78
N ALA A 69 10.26 -1.81 -3.89
CA ALA A 69 10.85 -3.09 -4.25
C ALA A 69 9.87 -3.88 -5.13
N THR A 70 10.39 -4.58 -6.15
CA THR A 70 9.57 -5.52 -6.90
C THR A 70 9.12 -6.64 -5.95
N PRO A 71 7.81 -6.97 -5.91
CA PRO A 71 7.33 -8.08 -5.11
C PRO A 71 8.09 -9.36 -5.49
N ARG A 72 8.44 -10.17 -4.50
CA ARG A 72 9.06 -11.48 -4.76
C ARG A 72 8.09 -12.33 -5.61
N PRO A 73 8.59 -13.11 -6.59
CA PRO A 73 7.76 -14.03 -7.33
C PRO A 73 7.01 -14.98 -6.38
N ILE A 74 5.71 -15.19 -6.64
CA ILE A 74 4.83 -16.02 -5.81
C ILE A 74 5.42 -17.44 -5.65
N ASP A 75 6.04 -17.98 -6.70
CA ASP A 75 6.62 -19.34 -6.70
C ASP A 75 7.78 -19.53 -5.71
N THR A 76 8.35 -18.44 -5.21
CA THR A 76 9.43 -18.46 -4.20
C THR A 76 8.89 -18.24 -2.78
N ILE A 77 7.59 -17.97 -2.65
CA ILE A 77 6.91 -17.87 -1.36
C ILE A 77 6.51 -19.30 -1.00
N GLU A 78 7.48 -20.10 -0.54
CA GLU A 78 7.12 -21.10 0.46
C GLU A 78 6.33 -20.34 1.52
N MET A 79 5.12 -20.81 1.75
CA MET A 79 4.16 -20.29 2.70
C MET A 79 4.83 -20.30 4.08
N LEU A 80 5.63 -19.27 4.35
CA LEU A 80 6.18 -18.92 5.65
C LEU A 80 4.99 -18.42 6.45
N TYR A 81 4.08 -19.33 6.80
CA TYR A 81 3.46 -19.30 8.11
C TYR A 81 4.64 -19.27 9.07
N SER A 82 5.09 -18.06 9.40
CA SER A 82 5.80 -17.88 10.65
C SER A 82 4.76 -18.29 11.66
N GLU A 83 4.92 -19.49 12.23
CA GLU A 83 4.37 -19.79 13.54
C GLU A 83 5.01 -18.78 14.49
N ASP A 84 4.52 -17.54 14.46
CA ASP A 84 4.83 -16.57 15.49
C ASP A 84 4.21 -17.17 16.74
N GLU A 85 5.07 -17.84 17.53
CA GLU A 85 4.76 -18.44 18.82
C GLU A 85 3.94 -17.43 19.63
N VAL A 86 2.66 -17.75 19.81
CA VAL A 86 1.76 -16.95 20.62
C VAL A 86 2.21 -17.13 22.08
N ASP A 87 3.08 -16.25 22.56
CA ASP A 87 3.47 -16.23 23.98
C ASP A 87 2.27 -15.75 24.80
N ILE A 88 1.43 -16.70 25.18
CA ILE A 88 0.35 -16.51 26.15
C ILE A 88 0.99 -16.51 27.54
N SER A 89 1.72 -15.46 27.87
CA SER A 89 2.10 -15.20 29.26
C SER A 89 1.99 -13.72 29.62
N ASN A 90 1.07 -13.46 30.55
CA ASN A 90 0.84 -12.21 31.29
C ASN A 90 0.12 -11.04 30.59
N GLY A 91 -1.21 -11.16 30.55
CA GLY A 91 -1.99 -10.43 31.55
C GLY A 91 -1.90 -8.90 31.54
N ILE A 92 -2.17 -8.27 30.40
CA ILE A 92 -3.10 -7.14 30.24
C ILE A 92 -3.53 -7.27 28.79
N SER A 93 -4.82 -7.47 28.54
CA SER A 93 -5.40 -7.28 27.21
C SER A 93 -5.19 -5.83 26.80
N SER A 94 -3.99 -5.53 26.30
CA SER A 94 -3.76 -4.40 25.43
C SER A 94 -4.81 -4.56 24.33
N ILE A 95 -5.70 -3.58 24.28
CA ILE A 95 -6.72 -3.39 23.25
C ILE A 95 -6.18 -3.99 21.96
N ARG A 96 -6.78 -5.08 21.45
CA ARG A 96 -6.46 -5.64 20.13
C ARG A 96 -6.24 -4.45 19.21
N ASN A 97 -4.97 -4.19 18.88
CA ASN A 97 -4.61 -3.06 18.03
C ASN A 97 -5.47 -3.24 16.80
N ARG A 98 -6.14 -2.16 16.37
CA ARG A 98 -6.84 -2.21 15.09
C ARG A 98 -5.75 -2.30 14.04
N GLU A 99 -5.34 -3.52 13.73
CA GLU A 99 -4.33 -3.83 12.73
C GLU A 99 -4.94 -3.41 11.39
N ALA A 100 -4.38 -2.36 10.81
CA ALA A 100 -4.72 -1.97 9.46
C ALA A 100 -4.04 -2.96 8.51
N VAL A 101 -4.79 -3.38 7.50
CA VAL A 101 -4.30 -4.23 6.43
C VAL A 101 -4.52 -3.49 5.13
N ALA A 102 -3.50 -3.44 4.29
CA ALA A 102 -3.66 -2.98 2.91
C ALA A 102 -4.01 -4.19 2.02
N LEU A 103 -5.00 -4.01 1.16
CA LEU A 103 -5.47 -4.99 0.19
C LEU A 103 -5.30 -4.39 -1.20
N ASP A 104 -4.74 -5.16 -2.11
CA ASP A 104 -4.75 -4.84 -3.53
C ASP A 104 -5.09 -6.08 -4.37
N CYS A 105 -5.79 -5.84 -5.47
CA CYS A 105 -6.27 -6.89 -6.36
C CYS A 105 -5.95 -6.56 -7.81
N GLU A 106 -5.46 -7.54 -8.55
CA GLU A 106 -5.33 -7.42 -10.00
C GLU A 106 -6.54 -8.01 -10.70
N MET A 107 -7.05 -7.26 -11.68
CA MET A 107 -8.29 -7.56 -12.37
C MET A 107 -8.03 -7.78 -13.87
N VAL A 108 -8.37 -8.96 -14.37
CA VAL A 108 -8.34 -9.30 -15.80
C VAL A 108 -9.72 -9.13 -16.43
N GLY A 109 -9.75 -8.94 -17.75
CA GLY A 109 -10.97 -8.82 -18.53
C GLY A 109 -11.63 -10.17 -18.81
N GLY A 110 -12.95 -10.21 -18.66
CA GLY A 110 -13.80 -11.34 -19.02
C GLY A 110 -15.04 -10.92 -19.81
N GLY A 111 -15.83 -11.93 -20.21
CA GLY A 111 -17.00 -11.74 -21.06
C GLY A 111 -16.61 -11.58 -22.54
N SER A 112 -17.60 -11.70 -23.43
CA SER A 112 -17.34 -11.65 -24.89
C SER A 112 -16.80 -10.31 -25.38
N ASP A 113 -16.96 -9.24 -24.59
CA ASP A 113 -16.55 -7.88 -24.89
C ASP A 113 -15.47 -7.33 -23.94
N CYS A 114 -14.87 -8.18 -23.09
CA CYS A 114 -13.88 -7.80 -22.08
C CYS A 114 -14.36 -6.75 -21.05
N SER A 115 -15.66 -6.54 -20.92
CA SER A 115 -16.24 -5.52 -20.03
C SER A 115 -16.28 -5.95 -18.56
N LEU A 116 -16.13 -7.25 -18.28
CA LEU A 116 -16.16 -7.77 -16.92
C LEU A 116 -14.77 -7.72 -16.29
N ASP A 117 -14.69 -7.25 -15.05
CA ASP A 117 -13.48 -7.32 -14.23
C ASP A 117 -13.50 -8.60 -13.39
N LEU A 118 -12.53 -9.48 -13.62
CA LEU A 118 -12.36 -10.75 -12.92
C LEU A 118 -11.11 -10.68 -12.05
N CYS A 119 -11.25 -10.98 -10.76
CA CYS A 119 -10.10 -10.99 -9.86
C CYS A 119 -9.18 -12.17 -10.22
N ALA A 120 -7.90 -11.87 -10.44
CA ALA A 120 -6.91 -12.84 -10.87
C ALA A 120 -5.70 -12.91 -9.91
N ARG A 121 -5.48 -11.87 -9.08
CA ARG A 121 -4.47 -11.88 -8.01
C ARG A 121 -4.97 -11.06 -6.83
N VAL A 122 -4.68 -11.51 -5.62
CA VAL A 122 -4.99 -10.81 -4.37
C VAL A 122 -3.74 -10.74 -3.52
N CYS A 123 -3.45 -9.56 -2.95
CA CYS A 123 -2.34 -9.33 -2.03
C CYS A 123 -2.84 -8.57 -0.79
N LEU A 124 -2.42 -9.04 0.39
CA LEU A 124 -2.65 -8.40 1.68
C LEU A 124 -1.33 -8.24 2.42
N VAL A 125 -1.11 -7.05 2.98
CA VAL A 125 0.04 -6.73 3.83
C VAL A 125 -0.41 -6.03 5.10
N ASP A 126 0.33 -6.22 6.20
CA ASP A 126 0.10 -5.48 7.44
C ASP A 126 0.70 -4.06 7.39
N GLU A 127 0.66 -3.36 8.53
CA GLU A 127 1.16 -1.99 8.66
C GLU A 127 2.69 -1.86 8.58
N ASP A 128 3.42 -2.96 8.77
CA ASP A 128 4.88 -3.04 8.62
C ASP A 128 5.27 -3.54 7.21
N GLU A 129 4.32 -3.54 6.28
CA GLU A 129 4.47 -4.02 4.90
C GLU A 129 4.81 -5.53 4.81
N LYS A 130 4.62 -6.30 5.89
CA LYS A 130 4.82 -7.76 5.90
C LYS A 130 3.65 -8.42 5.18
N LEU A 131 3.99 -9.35 4.29
CA LEU A 131 3.03 -10.12 3.52
C LEU A 131 2.18 -11.02 4.43
N ILE A 132 0.87 -10.81 4.42
CA ILE A 132 -0.11 -11.64 5.12
C ILE A 132 -0.63 -12.74 4.17
N PHE A 133 -0.95 -12.36 2.93
CA PHE A 133 -1.56 -13.26 1.95
C PHE A 133 -1.26 -12.79 0.53
N HIS A 134 -0.87 -13.70 -0.36
CA HIS A 134 -0.60 -13.39 -1.76
C HIS A 134 -0.85 -14.63 -2.61
N THR A 135 -1.83 -14.57 -3.52
CA THR A 135 -2.18 -15.71 -4.38
C THR A 135 -2.74 -15.26 -5.72
N PHE A 136 -2.61 -16.13 -6.72
CA PHE A 136 -3.46 -16.08 -7.91
C PHE A 136 -4.85 -16.65 -7.60
N VAL A 137 -5.84 -16.16 -8.33
CA VAL A 137 -7.24 -16.57 -8.23
C VAL A 137 -7.68 -17.05 -9.60
N LEU A 138 -8.10 -18.31 -9.70
CA LEU A 138 -8.68 -18.84 -10.94
C LEU A 138 -10.08 -18.23 -11.16
N PRO A 139 -10.29 -17.44 -12.24
CA PRO A 139 -11.59 -16.83 -12.49
C PRO A 139 -12.67 -17.85 -12.84
N GLN A 140 -13.93 -17.56 -12.48
CA GLN A 140 -15.05 -18.48 -12.72
C GLN A 140 -15.49 -18.59 -14.19
N ILE A 141 -15.06 -17.64 -15.03
CA ILE A 141 -15.32 -17.61 -16.46
C ILE A 141 -14.00 -17.41 -17.21
N PRO A 142 -13.92 -17.76 -18.51
CA PRO A 142 -12.70 -17.59 -19.29
C PRO A 142 -12.22 -16.14 -19.32
N VAL A 143 -10.91 -15.97 -19.15
CA VAL A 143 -10.22 -14.69 -19.34
C VAL A 143 -10.13 -14.40 -20.82
N THR A 144 -10.56 -13.21 -21.22
CA THR A 144 -10.52 -12.75 -22.62
C THR A 144 -9.48 -11.66 -22.85
N ASP A 145 -9.06 -10.98 -21.78
CA ASP A 145 -7.98 -9.99 -21.82
C ASP A 145 -7.23 -10.00 -20.48
N TYR A 146 -5.94 -10.34 -20.49
CA TYR A 146 -5.13 -10.36 -19.27
C TYR A 146 -4.74 -8.97 -18.78
N ARG A 147 -4.85 -7.93 -19.62
CA ARG A 147 -4.41 -6.56 -19.31
C ARG A 147 -2.96 -6.53 -18.80
N TYR A 148 -2.11 -7.34 -19.43
CA TYR A 148 -0.76 -7.67 -18.98
C TYR A 148 0.10 -6.43 -18.64
N GLU A 149 0.01 -5.36 -19.44
CA GLU A 149 0.77 -4.12 -19.21
C GLU A 149 0.50 -3.46 -17.85
N ILE A 150 -0.64 -3.76 -17.23
CA ILE A 150 -1.04 -3.22 -15.92
C ILE A 150 -0.93 -4.30 -14.85
N THR A 151 -1.39 -5.51 -15.15
CA THR A 151 -1.54 -6.59 -14.14
C THR A 151 -0.30 -7.48 -14.01
N GLY A 152 0.51 -7.60 -15.08
CA GLY A 152 1.60 -8.57 -15.20
C GLY A 152 1.16 -10.04 -15.26
N ILE A 153 -0.13 -10.33 -15.46
CA ILE A 153 -0.70 -11.69 -15.45
C ILE A 153 -0.68 -12.30 -16.84
N THR A 154 -0.32 -13.57 -16.93
CA THR A 154 -0.30 -14.39 -18.15
C THR A 154 -1.11 -15.67 -17.96
N GLU A 155 -1.33 -16.42 -19.05
CA GLU A 155 -1.97 -17.74 -19.01
C GLU A 155 -1.26 -18.72 -18.06
N VAL A 156 0.05 -18.60 -17.86
CA VAL A 156 0.82 -19.49 -16.97
C VAL A 156 0.48 -19.24 -15.48
N ASN A 157 -0.08 -18.08 -15.16
CA ASN A 157 -0.40 -17.71 -13.79
C ASN A 157 -1.77 -18.22 -13.31
N LEU A 158 -2.70 -18.55 -14.23
CA LEU A 158 -4.11 -18.86 -13.93
C LEU A 158 -4.48 -20.31 -14.23
#